data_AF-A0A528AE76-F1
#
_entry.id   AF-A0A528AE76-F1
#
_cell.length_a   1.000
_cell.length_b   1.000
_cell.length_c   1.000
_cell.angle_alpha   90.00
_cell.angle_beta   90.00
_cell.angle_gamma   90.00
#
_symmetry.space_group_name_H-M   'P 1'
#
loop_
_entity.id
_entity.type
_entity.pdbx_description
1 polymer ?
#
loop_
_entity_poly.entity_id
_entity_poly.type
_entity_poly.pdbx_seq_one_letter_code
_entity_poly.pdbx_strand_id
1 'polypeptide(L)'
;MAKISKAPSDGVFAVLPLRDIVVFPHMIVPLFVGREKSIKALEEVMGQEKQILLATQMNAADDDPESDAIFDIGTLANVLQLLKLPDGTVKVLVEGASRAKIVSFTDHPDFHEARAVALVEPDEEEVEVEALARSVVTDFENYVKLNKKISPEVVGAASQIDDYSKLADTVASHLAIKIPEKQEMLATLSVKERLEKAMGFMEAEISVLQVEKRIRSRVKRQMEKTQREYYLNEQMKAIQKELGEGEDGRDEAAEIEARIKKTKLSKEAREKAEAELKKLRTMSPMSAESTVVRNYLDWILSIPWGKNSKVKQDLAFAQNVLDTDHFGLDKVKDRIVEYLAVQSRQKKLKGPILCLVGPPGVGKTSLGKSIAKATGREFIRMALGGVRDEAEIRGHRRTYIG
;
A
#
# COMPACT_ATOMS: atom_id res chain seq x y z
N MET A 1 -31.72 6.83 51.25
CA MET A 1 -31.32 8.24 51.44
C MET A 1 -31.92 9.04 50.29
N ALA A 2 -32.71 10.06 50.59
CA ALA A 2 -33.48 10.81 49.59
C ALA A 2 -32.54 11.50 48.59
N LYS A 3 -32.69 11.21 47.29
CA LYS A 3 -32.07 11.96 46.20
C LYS A 3 -32.64 13.38 46.26
N ILE A 4 -31.83 14.34 46.70
CA ILE A 4 -32.17 15.76 46.61
C ILE A 4 -32.09 16.11 45.12
N SER A 5 -33.21 16.02 44.42
CA SER A 5 -33.34 16.56 43.05
C SER A 5 -33.33 18.09 43.16
N LYS A 6 -32.15 18.69 43.07
CA LYS A 6 -32.04 20.11 42.76
C LYS A 6 -32.73 20.30 41.41
N ALA A 7 -33.77 21.15 41.36
CA ALA A 7 -34.55 21.39 40.15
C ALA A 7 -33.63 21.69 38.94
N PRO A 8 -34.03 21.33 37.70
CA PRO A 8 -33.30 21.78 36.52
C PRO A 8 -33.22 23.31 36.57
N SER A 9 -32.01 23.85 36.60
CA SER A 9 -31.79 25.29 36.60
C SER A 9 -32.13 25.83 35.21
N ASP A 10 -33.42 26.08 34.96
CA ASP A 10 -33.86 26.99 33.88
C ASP A 10 -33.37 28.38 34.26
N GLY A 11 -32.57 28.96 33.38
CA GLY A 11 -31.87 30.19 33.68
C GLY A 11 -31.25 30.81 32.46
N VAL A 12 -30.77 32.02 32.67
CA VAL A 12 -29.95 32.75 31.71
C VAL A 12 -28.49 32.50 32.10
N PHE A 13 -27.71 32.00 31.15
CA PHE A 13 -26.31 31.64 31.37
C PHE A 13 -25.43 32.30 30.32
N ALA A 14 -24.24 32.74 30.74
CA ALA A 14 -23.18 33.09 29.80
C ALA A 14 -22.77 31.83 29.01
N VAL A 15 -22.63 31.99 27.70
CA VAL A 15 -22.27 30.93 26.77
C VAL A 15 -20.80 31.06 26.42
N LEU A 16 -20.06 29.96 26.56
CA LEU A 16 -18.68 29.84 26.11
C LEU A 16 -18.64 28.93 24.87
N PRO A 17 -18.49 29.50 23.65
CA PRO A 17 -18.35 28.72 22.44
C PRO A 17 -17.02 27.98 22.44
N LEU A 18 -17.09 26.65 22.36
CA LEU A 18 -15.93 25.76 22.38
C LEU A 18 -15.50 25.35 20.98
N ARG A 19 -14.20 25.45 20.72
CA ARG A 19 -13.57 24.99 19.46
C ARG A 19 -13.04 23.58 19.63
N ASP A 20 -13.29 22.72 18.66
CA ASP A 20 -12.73 21.36 18.57
C ASP A 20 -12.88 20.49 19.83
N ILE A 21 -13.87 20.78 20.68
CA ILE A 21 -14.15 19.97 21.87
C ILE A 21 -15.64 20.01 22.22
N VAL A 22 -16.14 18.86 22.65
CA VAL A 22 -17.46 18.68 23.28
C VAL A 22 -17.21 18.25 24.71
N VAL A 23 -17.71 19.02 25.67
CA VAL A 23 -17.54 18.73 27.10
C VAL A 23 -18.76 17.96 27.57
N PHE A 24 -18.55 16.76 28.09
CA PHE A 24 -19.61 15.92 28.65
C PHE A 24 -19.84 16.21 30.14
N PRO A 25 -21.01 15.87 30.70
CA PRO A 25 -21.21 15.87 32.15
C PRO A 25 -20.11 15.07 32.88
N HIS A 26 -19.72 15.52 34.06
CA HIS A 26 -18.64 15.02 34.92
C HIS A 26 -17.23 15.09 34.33
N MET A 27 -17.06 15.58 33.10
CA MET A 27 -15.75 15.79 32.49
C MET A 27 -15.10 17.03 33.09
N ILE A 28 -13.88 16.86 33.61
CA ILE A 28 -13.03 17.97 34.05
C ILE A 28 -12.02 18.27 32.95
N VAL A 29 -12.05 19.49 32.42
CA VAL A 29 -11.16 19.89 31.33
C VAL A 29 -10.60 21.30 31.53
N PRO A 30 -9.29 21.50 31.31
CA PRO A 30 -8.72 22.83 31.24
C PRO A 30 -9.00 23.45 29.86
N LEU A 31 -9.61 24.62 29.83
CA LEU A 31 -9.85 25.41 28.63
C LEU A 31 -8.95 26.64 28.61
N PHE A 32 -8.47 26.99 27.43
CA PHE A 32 -7.69 28.21 27.20
C PHE A 32 -8.55 29.19 26.40
N VAL A 33 -8.81 30.35 27.00
CA VAL A 33 -9.73 31.35 26.47
C VAL A 33 -8.96 32.62 26.16
N GLY A 34 -8.97 33.03 24.89
CA GLY A 34 -8.30 34.24 24.41
C GLY A 34 -9.21 35.29 23.78
N ARG A 35 -10.48 34.95 23.47
CA ARG A 35 -11.45 35.89 22.88
C ARG A 35 -11.94 36.87 23.94
N GLU A 36 -11.94 38.17 23.66
CA GLU A 36 -12.38 39.19 24.60
C GLU A 36 -13.81 38.94 25.13
N LYS A 37 -14.77 38.65 24.23
CA LYS A 37 -16.15 38.30 24.61
C LYS A 37 -16.21 37.11 25.59
N SER A 38 -15.41 36.07 25.34
CA SER A 38 -15.36 34.88 26.20
C SER A 38 -14.67 35.13 27.54
N ILE A 39 -13.67 36.01 27.58
CA ILE A 39 -13.03 36.43 28.83
C ILE A 39 -14.02 37.22 29.69
N LYS A 40 -14.77 38.16 29.09
CA LYS A 40 -15.82 38.91 29.78
C LYS A 40 -16.92 38.00 30.34
N ALA A 41 -17.36 37.01 29.56
CA ALA A 41 -18.31 35.99 30.02
C ALA A 41 -17.82 35.25 31.29
N LEU A 42 -16.55 34.86 31.31
CA LEU A 42 -15.95 34.18 32.47
C LEU A 42 -15.84 35.10 33.69
N GLU A 43 -15.52 36.38 33.51
CA GLU A 43 -15.43 37.35 34.59
C GLU A 43 -16.80 37.61 35.25
N GLU A 44 -17.88 37.69 34.46
CA GLU A 44 -19.25 37.84 34.98
C GLU A 44 -19.70 36.61 35.77
N VAL A 45 -19.44 35.41 35.26
CA VAL A 45 -19.78 34.13 35.93
C VAL A 45 -19.01 33.94 37.24
N MET A 46 -17.82 34.54 37.40
CA MET A 46 -17.12 34.51 38.68
C MET A 46 -17.83 35.33 39.77
N GLY A 47 -18.68 36.30 39.40
CA GLY A 47 -19.48 37.11 40.30
C GLY A 47 -20.81 36.45 40.73
N GLN A 48 -21.39 35.57 39.91
CA GLN A 48 -22.72 34.96 40.11
C GLN A 48 -22.70 33.45 39.90
N GLU A 49 -23.16 32.66 40.88
CA GLU A 49 -23.40 31.18 40.88
C GLU A 49 -22.34 30.23 40.25
N LYS A 50 -21.23 30.72 39.68
CA LYS A 50 -20.11 29.97 39.08
C LYS A 50 -20.50 28.94 38.00
N GLN A 51 -21.68 29.08 37.39
CA GLN A 51 -22.15 28.21 36.31
C GLN A 51 -22.03 28.89 34.95
N ILE A 52 -21.55 28.15 33.96
CA ILE A 52 -21.40 28.61 32.58
C ILE A 52 -21.98 27.56 31.61
N LEU A 53 -22.55 28.00 30.49
CA LEU A 53 -23.00 27.10 29.45
C LEU A 53 -21.88 26.88 28.42
N LEU A 54 -21.41 25.65 28.33
CA LEU A 54 -20.43 25.22 27.34
C LEU A 54 -21.17 24.70 26.11
N ALA A 55 -20.99 25.36 24.96
CA ALA A 55 -21.62 24.94 23.71
C ALA A 55 -20.57 24.85 22.60
N THR A 56 -20.55 23.76 21.86
CA THR A 56 -19.58 23.57 20.79
C THR A 56 -20.03 24.36 19.55
N GLN A 57 -19.09 25.03 18.89
CA GLN A 57 -19.37 25.70 17.61
C GLN A 57 -19.31 24.69 16.44
N MET A 58 -20.15 24.87 15.43
CA MET A 58 -20.26 23.95 14.29
C MET A 58 -19.00 23.98 13.41
N ASN A 59 -18.40 25.16 13.24
CA ASN A 59 -17.17 25.36 12.47
C ASN A 59 -16.04 25.86 13.39
N ALA A 60 -15.04 25.03 13.65
CA ALA A 60 -13.92 25.37 14.53
C ALA A 60 -13.01 26.51 13.99
N ALA A 61 -13.04 26.76 12.68
CA ALA A 61 -12.25 27.82 12.04
C ALA A 61 -12.84 29.21 12.24
N ASP A 62 -14.09 29.31 12.70
CA ASP A 62 -14.72 30.59 12.96
C ASP A 62 -14.22 31.19 14.27
N ASP A 63 -13.67 32.40 14.19
CA ASP A 63 -13.12 33.13 15.33
C ASP A 63 -14.19 33.89 16.14
N ASP A 64 -15.35 34.21 15.57
CA ASP A 64 -16.44 34.90 16.28
C ASP A 64 -17.78 34.29 15.83
N PRO A 65 -18.11 33.08 16.33
CA PRO A 65 -19.28 32.36 15.86
C PRO A 65 -20.57 33.11 16.21
N GLU A 66 -21.38 33.34 15.20
CA GLU A 66 -22.75 33.82 15.38
C GLU A 66 -23.60 32.77 16.11
N SER A 67 -24.71 33.22 16.70
CA SER A 67 -25.60 32.36 17.52
C SER A 67 -26.13 31.13 16.79
N ASP A 68 -26.31 31.19 15.46
CA ASP A 68 -26.78 30.10 14.62
C ASP A 68 -25.66 29.09 14.26
N ALA A 69 -24.40 29.45 14.46
CA ALA A 69 -23.23 28.61 14.24
C ALA A 69 -22.84 27.80 15.50
N ILE A 70 -23.65 27.82 16.55
CA ILE A 70 -23.44 27.11 17.82
C ILE A 70 -24.47 25.99 17.94
N PHE A 71 -24.07 24.81 18.42
CA PHE A 71 -25.02 23.72 18.63
C PHE A 71 -26.01 24.03 19.76
N ASP A 72 -27.28 23.68 19.53
CA ASP A 72 -28.38 23.91 20.48
C ASP A 72 -28.25 23.16 21.80
N ILE A 73 -27.50 22.06 21.83
CA ILE A 73 -27.29 21.26 23.04
C ILE A 73 -25.86 21.46 23.50
N GLY A 74 -25.72 21.89 24.75
CA GLY A 74 -24.45 22.07 25.42
C GLY A 74 -24.44 21.41 26.80
N THR A 75 -23.45 21.78 27.59
CA THR A 75 -23.25 21.29 28.95
C THR A 75 -23.15 22.47 29.89
N LEU A 76 -24.04 22.51 30.89
CA LEU A 76 -23.85 23.40 32.04
C LEU A 76 -22.64 22.91 32.80
N ALA A 77 -21.71 23.81 33.10
CA ALA A 77 -20.47 23.48 33.76
C ALA A 77 -20.19 24.42 34.93
N ASN A 78 -19.55 23.89 35.97
CA ASN A 78 -19.08 24.67 37.09
C ASN A 78 -17.65 25.13 36.84
N VAL A 79 -17.39 26.41 37.09
CA VAL A 79 -16.02 26.98 37.03
C VAL A 79 -15.29 26.63 38.32
N LEU A 80 -14.33 25.72 38.24
CA LEU A 80 -13.53 25.28 39.40
C LEU A 80 -12.41 26.26 39.71
N GLN A 81 -11.69 26.70 38.68
CA GLN A 81 -10.52 27.56 38.83
C GLN A 81 -10.35 28.47 37.60
N LEU A 82 -9.97 29.72 37.83
CA LEU A 82 -9.61 30.68 36.78
C LEU A 82 -8.19 31.21 37.06
N LEU A 83 -7.33 31.17 36.04
CA LEU A 83 -5.97 31.68 36.11
C LEU A 83 -5.68 32.57 34.88
N LYS A 84 -5.44 33.86 35.11
CA LYS A 84 -4.98 34.77 34.07
C LYS A 84 -3.50 34.53 33.80
N LEU A 85 -3.14 34.33 32.54
CA LEU A 85 -1.76 34.12 32.09
C LEU A 85 -1.12 35.47 31.71
N PRO A 86 0.23 35.59 31.75
CA PRO A 86 0.92 36.84 31.43
C PRO A 86 0.74 37.32 29.99
N ASP A 87 0.32 36.43 29.09
CA ASP A 87 0.04 36.72 27.67
C ASP A 87 -1.36 37.32 27.43
N GLY A 88 -2.14 37.52 28.50
CA GLY A 88 -3.51 38.05 28.43
C GLY A 88 -4.58 36.98 28.23
N THR A 89 -4.21 35.71 28.02
CA THR A 89 -5.18 34.61 27.94
C THR A 89 -5.61 34.14 29.33
N VAL A 90 -6.78 33.50 29.40
CA VAL A 90 -7.33 32.94 30.65
C VAL A 90 -7.36 31.43 30.54
N LYS A 91 -6.68 30.76 31.46
CA LYS A 91 -6.81 29.33 31.67
C LYS A 91 -7.90 29.06 32.70
N VAL A 92 -8.97 28.39 32.30
CA VAL A 92 -10.08 28.02 33.17
C VAL A 92 -10.19 26.51 33.30
N LEU A 93 -10.39 26.01 34.51
CA LEU A 93 -10.71 24.61 34.77
C LEU A 93 -12.21 24.51 35.00
N VAL A 94 -12.90 23.73 34.18
CA VAL A 94 -14.35 23.55 34.25
C VAL A 94 -14.70 22.09 34.48
N GLU A 95 -15.80 21.86 35.19
CA GLU A 95 -16.42 20.53 35.38
C GLU A 95 -17.81 20.54 34.77
N GLY A 96 -18.07 19.66 33.80
CA GLY A 96 -19.42 19.48 33.27
C GLY A 96 -20.37 19.00 34.37
N ALA A 97 -21.53 19.62 34.50
CA ALA A 97 -22.54 19.29 35.50
C ALA A 97 -23.70 18.51 34.87
N SER A 98 -24.34 19.06 33.84
CA SER A 98 -25.50 18.43 33.18
C SER A 98 -25.67 18.93 31.75
N ARG A 99 -26.38 18.14 30.93
CA ARG A 99 -26.79 18.57 29.58
C ARG A 99 -27.81 19.69 29.67
N ALA A 100 -27.73 20.66 28.77
CA ALA A 100 -28.74 21.69 28.64
C ALA A 100 -29.02 22.02 27.17
N LYS A 101 -30.27 22.38 26.89
CA LYS A 101 -30.70 22.87 25.59
C LYS A 101 -30.84 24.39 25.62
N ILE A 102 -30.21 25.05 24.67
CA ILE A 102 -30.37 26.47 24.38
C ILE A 102 -31.78 26.68 23.81
N VAL A 103 -32.55 27.57 24.43
CA VAL A 103 -33.89 27.95 23.99
C VAL A 103 -33.83 29.21 23.12
N SER A 104 -33.03 30.19 23.53
CA SER A 104 -32.84 31.45 22.81
C SER A 104 -31.60 32.18 23.32
N PHE A 105 -30.89 32.87 22.43
CA PHE A 105 -29.86 33.83 22.81
C PHE A 105 -30.49 35.17 23.24
N THR A 106 -29.81 35.89 24.13
CA THR A 106 -30.17 37.27 24.53
C THR A 106 -29.31 38.28 23.76
N ASP A 107 -29.76 39.54 23.68
CA ASP A 107 -29.06 40.62 22.97
C ASP A 107 -27.93 41.26 23.81
N HIS A 108 -27.19 40.45 24.58
CA HIS A 108 -26.14 40.99 25.46
C HIS A 108 -24.93 41.49 24.64
N PRO A 109 -24.49 42.76 24.79
CA PRO A 109 -23.51 43.36 23.89
C PRO A 109 -22.07 42.87 24.10
N ASP A 110 -21.72 42.43 25.31
CA ASP A 110 -20.34 42.15 25.70
C ASP A 110 -19.92 40.68 25.53
N PHE A 111 -20.88 39.74 25.50
CA PHE A 111 -20.63 38.31 25.40
C PHE A 111 -21.91 37.56 25.02
N HIS A 112 -21.77 36.31 24.55
CA HIS A 112 -22.93 35.47 24.27
C HIS A 112 -23.61 35.04 25.55
N GLU A 113 -24.90 35.29 25.64
CA GLU A 113 -25.74 34.88 26.75
C GLU A 113 -26.99 34.21 26.17
N ALA A 114 -27.44 33.14 26.82
CA ALA A 114 -28.59 32.39 26.35
C ALA A 114 -29.43 31.86 27.50
N ARG A 115 -30.75 31.78 27.26
CA ARG A 115 -31.64 31.00 28.11
C ARG A 115 -31.46 29.53 27.78
N ALA A 116 -31.13 28.72 28.79
CA ALA A 116 -30.96 27.29 28.63
C ALA A 116 -31.75 26.51 29.69
N VAL A 117 -32.22 25.34 29.28
CA VAL A 117 -32.98 24.42 30.13
C VAL A 117 -32.17 23.14 30.29
N ALA A 118 -31.90 22.75 31.53
CA ALA A 118 -31.25 21.47 31.81
C ALA A 118 -32.13 20.31 31.35
N LEU A 119 -31.55 19.38 30.60
CA LEU A 119 -32.24 18.22 30.06
C LEU A 119 -32.28 17.11 31.12
N VAL A 120 -33.44 16.50 31.26
CA VAL A 120 -33.67 15.37 32.17
C VAL A 120 -33.58 14.08 31.37
N GLU A 121 -32.86 13.11 31.91
CA GLU A 121 -32.71 11.80 31.31
C GLU A 121 -33.96 10.97 31.58
N PRO A 122 -34.45 10.19 30.59
CA PRO A 122 -35.62 9.34 30.79
C PRO A 122 -35.33 8.21 31.78
N ASP A 123 -36.34 7.76 32.51
CA ASP A 123 -36.26 6.53 33.29
C ASP A 123 -36.21 5.33 32.33
N GLU A 124 -35.23 4.44 32.52
CA GLU A 124 -35.00 3.27 31.68
C GLU A 124 -34.96 1.97 32.49
N GLU A 125 -35.20 0.82 31.83
CA GLU A 125 -35.10 -0.49 32.48
C GLU A 125 -33.65 -0.82 32.86
N GLU A 126 -33.39 -0.88 34.17
CA GLU A 126 -32.05 -1.04 34.75
C GLU A 126 -31.31 -2.30 34.26
N VAL A 127 -32.04 -3.40 34.01
CA VAL A 127 -31.47 -4.69 33.61
C VAL A 127 -30.85 -4.64 32.20
N GLU A 128 -31.50 -4.00 31.24
CA GLU A 128 -30.98 -3.89 29.87
C GLU A 128 -29.77 -2.96 29.81
N VAL A 129 -29.84 -1.83 30.52
CA VAL A 129 -28.75 -0.84 30.60
C VAL A 129 -27.52 -1.44 31.28
N GLU A 130 -27.70 -2.22 32.35
CA GLU A 130 -26.59 -2.93 33.02
C GLU A 130 -25.89 -3.91 32.08
N ALA A 131 -26.64 -4.69 31.31
CA ALA A 131 -26.06 -5.64 30.35
C ALA A 131 -25.22 -4.92 29.28
N LEU A 132 -25.72 -3.80 28.74
CA LEU A 132 -25.00 -2.96 27.79
C LEU A 132 -23.76 -2.30 28.41
N ALA A 133 -23.87 -1.80 29.64
CA ALA A 133 -22.76 -1.18 30.35
C ALA A 133 -21.57 -2.15 30.52
N ARG A 134 -21.83 -3.42 30.85
CA ARG A 134 -20.78 -4.45 30.94
C ARG A 134 -20.07 -4.68 29.61
N SER A 135 -20.83 -4.69 28.51
CA SER A 135 -20.28 -4.79 27.16
C SER A 135 -19.42 -3.57 26.81
N VAL A 136 -19.92 -2.36 27.09
CA VAL A 136 -19.19 -1.09 26.89
C VAL A 136 -17.87 -1.07 27.64
N VAL A 137 -17.82 -1.50 28.91
CA VAL A 137 -16.57 -1.56 29.69
C VAL A 137 -15.56 -2.52 29.05
N THR A 138 -16.03 -3.67 28.57
CA THR A 138 -15.18 -4.68 27.90
C THR A 138 -14.61 -4.14 26.58
N ASP A 139 -15.44 -3.50 25.76
CA ASP A 139 -15.03 -2.89 24.50
C ASP A 139 -14.09 -1.69 24.73
N PHE A 140 -14.35 -0.90 25.77
CA PHE A 140 -13.51 0.21 26.17
C PHE A 140 -12.12 -0.27 26.61
N GLU A 141 -12.03 -1.37 27.37
CA GLU A 141 -10.75 -1.98 27.71
C GLU A 141 -9.96 -2.40 26.45
N ASN A 142 -10.64 -3.01 25.47
CA ASN A 142 -10.02 -3.41 24.20
C ASN A 142 -9.57 -2.20 23.37
N TYR A 143 -10.38 -1.14 23.34
CA TYR A 143 -10.06 0.12 22.70
C TYR A 143 -8.82 0.78 23.32
N VAL A 144 -8.76 0.90 24.65
CA VAL A 144 -7.61 1.49 25.38
C VAL A 144 -6.33 0.67 25.18
N LYS A 145 -6.41 -0.68 25.13
CA LYS A 145 -5.25 -1.54 24.82
C LYS A 145 -4.63 -1.26 23.45
N LEU A 146 -5.46 -0.86 22.47
CA LEU A 146 -5.00 -0.51 21.13
C LEU A 146 -4.59 0.97 21.02
N ASN A 147 -5.31 1.86 21.70
CA ASN A 147 -5.06 3.29 21.72
C ASN A 147 -4.17 3.71 22.92
N LYS A 148 -2.86 3.70 22.69
CA LYS A 148 -1.84 4.06 23.69
C LYS A 148 -1.88 5.52 24.20
N LYS A 149 -2.77 6.37 23.68
CA LYS A 149 -2.93 7.75 24.17
C LYS A 149 -3.73 7.81 25.47
N ILE A 150 -4.51 6.79 25.79
CA ILE A 150 -5.36 6.74 26.98
C ILE A 150 -4.63 5.92 28.07
N SER A 151 -4.61 6.44 29.29
CA SER A 151 -4.01 5.74 30.43
C SER A 151 -4.84 4.50 30.79
N PRO A 152 -4.24 3.32 31.03
CA PRO A 152 -4.96 2.15 31.52
C PRO A 152 -5.72 2.39 32.83
N GLU A 153 -5.30 3.35 33.65
CA GLU A 153 -5.98 3.74 34.90
C GLU A 153 -7.43 4.19 34.66
N VAL A 154 -7.71 4.77 33.48
CA VAL A 154 -9.04 5.23 33.09
C VAL A 154 -10.01 4.05 32.96
N VAL A 155 -9.54 2.88 32.52
CA VAL A 155 -10.37 1.66 32.44
C VAL A 155 -10.75 1.21 33.85
N GLY A 156 -9.81 1.25 34.79
CA GLY A 156 -10.07 0.95 36.20
C GLY A 156 -11.14 1.88 36.78
N ALA A 157 -11.01 3.19 36.56
CA ALA A 157 -12.00 4.16 36.99
C ALA A 157 -13.37 3.93 36.34
N ALA A 158 -13.44 3.69 35.03
CA ALA A 158 -14.67 3.42 34.30
C ALA A 158 -15.40 2.16 34.82
N SER A 159 -14.66 1.11 35.16
CA SER A 159 -15.22 -0.16 35.68
C SER A 159 -15.88 -0.04 37.06
N GLN A 160 -15.60 1.04 37.80
CA GLN A 160 -16.14 1.31 39.14
C GLN A 160 -17.32 2.27 39.11
N ILE A 161 -17.77 2.71 37.92
CA ILE A 161 -18.89 3.63 37.80
C ILE A 161 -20.21 2.84 37.84
N ASP A 162 -20.96 3.00 38.92
CA ASP A 162 -22.29 2.39 39.09
C ASP A 162 -23.41 3.18 38.37
N ASP A 163 -23.16 4.45 38.02
CA ASP A 163 -24.09 5.28 37.25
C ASP A 163 -23.82 5.13 35.74
N TYR A 164 -24.67 4.40 35.05
CA TYR A 164 -24.48 4.09 33.62
C TYR A 164 -24.55 5.32 32.70
N SER A 165 -25.24 6.39 33.11
CA SER A 165 -25.22 7.65 32.37
C SER A 165 -23.83 8.29 32.44
N LYS A 166 -23.25 8.32 33.65
CA LYS A 166 -21.88 8.79 33.87
C LYS A 166 -20.86 7.91 33.16
N LEU A 167 -21.08 6.59 33.10
CA LEU A 167 -20.22 5.68 32.35
C LEU A 167 -20.21 6.03 30.85
N ALA A 168 -21.38 6.21 30.25
CA ALA A 168 -21.51 6.56 28.83
C ALA A 168 -20.76 7.87 28.51
N ASP A 169 -20.88 8.86 29.38
CA ASP A 169 -20.24 10.17 29.22
C ASP A 169 -18.72 10.11 29.42
N THR A 170 -18.27 9.31 30.39
CA THR A 170 -16.85 9.05 30.63
C THR A 170 -16.22 8.40 29.40
N VAL A 171 -16.84 7.35 28.85
CA VAL A 171 -16.36 6.67 27.65
C VAL A 171 -16.34 7.63 26.46
N ALA A 172 -17.43 8.35 26.20
CA ALA A 172 -17.56 9.31 25.10
C ALA A 172 -16.47 10.40 25.12
N SER A 173 -16.10 10.88 26.31
CA SER A 173 -15.03 11.87 26.49
C SER A 173 -13.66 11.38 25.97
N HIS A 174 -13.40 10.07 26.09
CA HIS A 174 -12.15 9.42 25.71
C HIS A 174 -12.16 8.85 24.28
N LEU A 175 -13.31 8.80 23.60
CA LEU A 175 -13.37 8.39 22.20
C LEU A 175 -12.71 9.42 21.27
N ALA A 176 -11.93 8.93 20.30
CA ALA A 176 -11.24 9.75 19.31
C ALA A 176 -12.08 9.93 18.03
N ILE A 177 -13.35 10.28 18.19
CA ILE A 177 -14.33 10.47 17.10
C ILE A 177 -14.50 11.94 16.74
N LYS A 178 -15.17 12.22 15.61
CA LYS A 178 -15.35 13.58 15.10
C LYS A 178 -16.32 14.37 15.97
N ILE A 179 -16.23 15.70 15.93
CA ILE A 179 -17.09 16.60 16.71
C ILE A 179 -18.58 16.37 16.46
N PRO A 180 -19.08 16.21 15.21
CA PRO A 180 -20.50 15.92 14.99
C PRO A 180 -20.98 14.64 15.68
N GLU A 181 -20.13 13.60 15.72
CA GLU A 181 -20.44 12.32 16.37
C GLU A 181 -20.45 12.48 17.90
N LYS A 182 -19.48 13.21 18.48
CA LYS A 182 -19.49 13.55 19.92
C LYS A 182 -20.72 14.38 20.29
N GLN A 183 -21.08 15.33 19.44
CA GLN A 183 -22.24 16.19 19.64
C GLN A 183 -23.53 15.39 19.59
N GLU A 184 -23.63 14.42 18.68
CA GLU A 184 -24.75 13.49 18.61
C GLU A 184 -24.87 12.65 19.91
N MET A 185 -23.74 12.19 20.46
CA MET A 185 -23.74 11.51 21.76
C MET A 185 -24.18 12.42 22.90
N LEU A 186 -23.73 13.68 22.93
CA LEU A 186 -24.17 14.67 23.93
C LEU A 186 -25.68 14.93 23.83
N ALA A 187 -26.20 15.02 22.61
CA ALA A 187 -27.61 15.25 22.31
C ALA A 187 -28.54 14.05 22.62
N THR A 188 -27.99 12.84 22.70
CA THR A 188 -28.76 11.62 22.97
C THR A 188 -29.05 11.52 24.47
N LEU A 189 -30.32 11.61 24.85
CA LEU A 189 -30.73 11.59 26.27
C LEU A 189 -30.81 10.17 26.84
N SER A 190 -31.31 9.23 26.05
CA SER A 190 -31.40 7.82 26.42
C SER A 190 -30.02 7.28 26.78
N VAL A 191 -29.91 6.66 27.96
CA VAL A 191 -28.64 6.06 28.42
C VAL A 191 -28.35 4.83 27.58
N LYS A 192 -29.36 4.00 27.34
CA LYS A 192 -29.30 2.85 26.44
C LYS A 192 -28.76 3.22 25.06
N GLU A 193 -29.39 4.19 24.37
CA GLU A 193 -28.96 4.59 23.03
C GLU A 193 -27.53 5.17 23.03
N ARG A 194 -27.15 5.92 24.09
CA ARG A 194 -25.78 6.43 24.23
C ARG A 194 -24.75 5.30 24.36
N LEU A 195 -25.05 4.29 25.16
CA LEU A 195 -24.17 3.11 25.31
C LEU A 195 -24.05 2.35 24.00
N GLU A 196 -25.16 2.13 23.28
CA GLU A 196 -25.15 1.48 21.96
C GLU A 196 -24.31 2.28 20.93
N LYS A 197 -24.48 3.61 20.88
CA LYS A 197 -23.65 4.48 20.04
C LYS A 197 -22.17 4.41 20.43
N ALA A 198 -21.86 4.44 21.73
CA ALA A 198 -20.49 4.31 22.22
C ALA A 198 -19.84 2.99 21.76
N MET A 199 -20.57 1.87 21.85
CA MET A 199 -20.10 0.58 21.33
C MET A 199 -19.83 0.65 19.83
N GLY A 200 -20.78 1.14 19.03
CA GLY A 200 -20.61 1.23 17.58
C GLY A 200 -19.41 2.08 17.16
N PHE A 201 -19.20 3.22 17.83
CA PHE A 201 -18.02 4.06 17.59
C PHE A 201 -16.71 3.38 18.03
N MET A 202 -16.70 2.69 19.17
CA MET A 202 -15.53 1.92 19.61
C MET A 202 -15.18 0.80 18.64
N GLU A 203 -16.16 0.04 18.16
CA GLU A 203 -15.94 -1.04 17.19
C GLU A 203 -15.33 -0.52 15.88
N ALA A 204 -15.88 0.57 15.35
CA ALA A 204 -15.37 1.21 14.15
C ALA A 204 -13.90 1.64 14.34
N GLU A 205 -13.58 2.28 15.46
CA GLU A 205 -12.23 2.79 15.73
C GLU A 205 -11.23 1.66 16.04
N ILE A 206 -11.65 0.62 16.76
CA ILE A 206 -10.87 -0.61 16.98
C ILE A 206 -10.47 -1.23 15.64
N SER A 207 -11.40 -1.30 14.68
CA SER A 207 -11.12 -1.83 13.33
C SER A 207 -10.04 -1.03 12.60
N VAL A 208 -10.12 0.30 12.64
CA VAL A 208 -9.11 1.21 12.06
C VAL A 208 -7.75 0.98 12.73
N LEU A 209 -7.68 1.01 14.06
CA LEU A 209 -6.44 0.80 14.83
C LEU A 209 -5.79 -0.56 14.55
N GLN A 210 -6.59 -1.61 14.34
CA GLN A 210 -6.09 -2.93 13.97
C GLN A 210 -5.48 -2.96 12.57
N VAL A 211 -6.09 -2.26 11.60
CA VAL A 211 -5.52 -2.11 10.25
C VAL A 211 -4.19 -1.35 10.30
N GLU A 212 -4.14 -0.22 11.02
CA GLU A 212 -2.92 0.55 11.21
C GLU A 212 -1.80 -0.28 11.85
N LYS A 213 -2.13 -1.06 12.89
CA LYS A 213 -1.18 -1.97 13.55
C LYS A 213 -0.62 -2.99 12.57
N ARG A 214 -1.47 -3.60 11.73
CA ARG A 214 -1.04 -4.56 10.68
C ARG A 214 -0.12 -3.91 9.66
N ILE A 215 -0.44 -2.72 9.17
CA ILE A 215 0.39 -1.95 8.23
C ILE A 215 1.75 -1.65 8.87
N ARG A 216 1.77 -1.13 10.10
CA ARG A 216 3.00 -0.82 10.84
C ARG A 216 3.88 -2.06 11.02
N SER A 217 3.29 -3.20 11.38
CA SER A 217 4.02 -4.46 11.50
C SER A 217 4.60 -4.94 10.17
N ARG A 218 3.87 -4.80 9.06
CA ARG A 218 4.36 -5.15 7.72
C ARG A 218 5.54 -4.27 7.29
N VAL A 219 5.40 -2.96 7.46
CA VAL A 219 6.47 -1.99 7.16
C VAL A 219 7.71 -2.29 8.00
N LYS A 220 7.55 -2.53 9.30
CA LYS A 220 8.68 -2.88 10.19
C LYS A 220 9.42 -4.13 9.72
N ARG A 221 8.70 -5.22 9.39
CA ARG A 221 9.31 -6.45 8.86
C ARG A 221 10.05 -6.23 7.54
N GLN A 222 9.47 -5.43 6.64
CA GLN A 222 10.10 -5.10 5.36
C GLN A 222 11.38 -4.29 5.58
N MET A 223 11.36 -3.30 6.45
CA MET A 223 12.55 -2.51 6.80
C MET A 223 13.65 -3.38 7.44
N GLU A 224 13.30 -4.24 8.39
CA GLU A 224 14.26 -5.18 9.01
C GLU A 224 14.89 -6.10 7.97
N LYS A 225 14.11 -6.59 7.00
CA LYS A 225 14.61 -7.40 5.88
C LYS A 225 15.58 -6.60 5.01
N THR A 226 15.21 -5.39 4.58
CA THR A 226 16.07 -4.53 3.75
C THR A 226 17.35 -4.14 4.47
N GLN A 227 17.28 -3.78 5.76
CA GLN A 227 18.48 -3.47 6.56
C GLN A 227 19.40 -4.68 6.70
N ARG A 228 18.82 -5.88 6.94
CA ARG A 228 19.59 -7.12 7.01
C ARG A 228 20.26 -7.44 5.67
N GLU A 229 19.54 -7.33 4.56
CA GLU A 229 20.10 -7.55 3.22
C GLU A 229 21.21 -6.55 2.88
N TYR A 230 21.01 -5.27 3.20
CA TYR A 230 22.03 -4.23 3.03
C TYR A 230 23.29 -4.56 3.84
N TYR A 231 23.13 -4.88 5.12
CA TYR A 231 24.24 -5.23 6.01
C TYR A 231 24.99 -6.47 5.52
N LEU A 232 24.29 -7.54 5.14
CA LEU A 232 24.90 -8.76 4.62
C LEU A 232 25.66 -8.51 3.32
N ASN A 233 25.13 -7.68 2.42
CA ASN A 233 25.81 -7.33 1.17
C ASN A 233 27.09 -6.50 1.41
N GLU A 234 27.06 -5.55 2.35
CA GLU A 234 28.26 -4.79 2.72
C GLU A 234 29.30 -5.71 3.40
N GLN A 235 28.88 -6.64 4.25
CA GLN A 235 29.76 -7.67 4.80
C GLN A 235 30.38 -8.55 3.70
N MET A 236 29.59 -9.01 2.73
CA MET A 236 30.09 -9.81 1.61
C MET A 236 31.10 -9.04 0.76
N LYS A 237 30.86 -7.76 0.48
CA LYS A 237 31.83 -6.90 -0.24
C LYS A 237 33.13 -6.73 0.55
N ALA A 238 33.04 -6.54 1.86
CA ALA A 238 34.22 -6.44 2.73
C ALA A 238 35.00 -7.76 2.72
N ILE A 239 34.31 -8.91 2.87
CA ILE A 239 34.92 -10.25 2.80
C ILE A 239 35.58 -10.49 1.44
N GLN A 240 34.92 -10.18 0.33
CA GLN A 240 35.49 -10.31 -1.03
C GLN A 240 36.73 -9.44 -1.23
N LYS A 241 36.75 -8.23 -0.63
CA LYS A 241 37.90 -7.34 -0.66
C LYS A 241 39.08 -7.89 0.15
N GLU A 242 38.81 -8.49 1.31
CA GLU A 242 39.83 -9.12 2.18
C GLU A 242 40.34 -10.46 1.61
N LEU A 243 39.49 -11.22 0.91
CA LEU A 243 39.84 -12.49 0.27
C LEU A 243 40.63 -12.34 -1.04
N GLY A 244 40.80 -11.11 -1.56
CA GLY A 244 41.59 -10.86 -2.77
C GLY A 244 40.93 -11.30 -4.08
N GLU A 245 39.68 -11.78 -4.08
CA GLU A 245 38.92 -12.21 -5.28
C GLU A 245 38.38 -11.02 -6.12
N GLY A 246 39.16 -9.94 -6.21
CA GLY A 246 38.84 -8.75 -7.01
C GLY A 246 39.20 -8.85 -8.50
N GLU A 247 39.85 -9.93 -8.94
CA GLU A 247 40.37 -10.05 -10.32
C GLU A 247 39.60 -11.05 -11.22
N ASP A 248 39.06 -12.15 -10.71
CA ASP A 248 38.47 -13.20 -11.58
C ASP A 248 37.23 -12.75 -12.37
N GLY A 249 36.34 -11.95 -11.76
CA GLY A 249 35.13 -11.44 -12.44
C GLY A 249 35.40 -10.33 -13.46
N ARG A 250 36.54 -9.64 -13.35
CA ARG A 250 36.98 -8.62 -14.34
C ARG A 250 37.69 -9.24 -15.52
N ASP A 251 38.40 -10.34 -15.31
CA ASP A 251 39.13 -11.03 -16.37
C ASP A 251 38.17 -11.70 -17.37
N GLU A 252 37.09 -12.34 -16.90
CA GLU A 252 36.08 -12.99 -17.76
C GLU A 252 35.39 -12.00 -18.72
N ALA A 253 34.98 -10.83 -18.21
CA ALA A 253 34.35 -9.80 -19.04
C ALA A 253 35.32 -9.16 -20.05
N ALA A 254 36.62 -9.14 -19.73
CA ALA A 254 37.66 -8.68 -20.66
C ALA A 254 37.94 -9.73 -21.74
N GLU A 255 37.95 -11.03 -21.39
CA GLU A 255 38.10 -12.13 -22.34
C GLU A 255 36.97 -12.16 -23.37
N ILE A 256 35.72 -12.02 -22.91
CA ILE A 256 34.54 -11.96 -23.79
C ILE A 256 34.64 -10.75 -24.73
N GLU A 257 35.09 -9.58 -24.24
CA GLU A 257 35.29 -8.40 -25.08
C GLU A 257 36.33 -8.66 -26.18
N ALA A 258 37.45 -9.29 -25.83
CA ALA A 258 38.49 -9.65 -26.78
C ALA A 258 37.96 -10.62 -27.86
N ARG A 259 37.15 -11.61 -27.47
CA ARG A 259 36.49 -12.55 -28.41
C ARG A 259 35.48 -11.87 -29.33
N ILE A 260 34.70 -10.90 -28.84
CA ILE A 260 33.77 -10.10 -29.67
C ILE A 260 34.54 -9.31 -30.74
N LYS A 261 35.67 -8.69 -30.38
CA LYS A 261 36.51 -7.93 -31.32
C LYS A 261 37.13 -8.83 -32.39
N LYS A 262 37.59 -10.03 -32.00
CA LYS A 262 38.23 -10.99 -32.91
C LYS A 262 37.25 -11.66 -33.87
N THR A 263 36.01 -11.90 -33.43
CA THR A 263 34.98 -12.57 -34.24
C THR A 263 34.42 -11.65 -35.31
N LYS A 264 34.29 -12.16 -36.55
CA LYS A 264 33.73 -11.41 -37.70
C LYS A 264 32.20 -11.38 -37.67
N LEU A 265 31.63 -10.83 -36.61
CA LEU A 265 30.19 -10.64 -36.44
C LEU A 265 29.60 -9.73 -37.54
N SER A 266 28.34 -9.95 -37.89
CA SER A 266 27.56 -8.94 -38.64
C SER A 266 27.35 -7.69 -37.78
N LYS A 267 26.97 -6.56 -38.40
CA LYS A 267 26.73 -5.29 -37.67
C LYS A 267 25.68 -5.49 -36.56
N GLU A 268 24.56 -6.10 -36.90
CA GLU A 268 23.45 -6.39 -35.98
C GLU A 268 23.89 -7.33 -34.83
N ALA A 269 24.63 -8.38 -35.14
CA ALA A 269 25.11 -9.33 -34.13
C ALA A 269 26.14 -8.68 -33.18
N ARG A 270 27.00 -7.80 -33.70
CA ARG A 270 27.98 -7.07 -32.88
C ARG A 270 27.30 -6.09 -31.93
N GLU A 271 26.38 -5.26 -32.42
CA GLU A 271 25.61 -4.33 -31.59
C GLU A 271 24.89 -5.07 -30.45
N LYS A 272 24.29 -6.22 -30.76
CA LYS A 272 23.61 -7.04 -29.75
C LYS A 272 24.59 -7.65 -28.74
N ALA A 273 25.73 -8.20 -29.18
CA ALA A 273 26.73 -8.78 -28.29
C ALA A 273 27.35 -7.72 -27.34
N GLU A 274 27.63 -6.52 -27.85
CA GLU A 274 28.15 -5.41 -27.05
C GLU A 274 27.13 -4.92 -26.01
N ALA A 275 25.85 -4.83 -26.39
CA ALA A 275 24.78 -4.46 -25.46
C ALA A 275 24.63 -5.48 -24.31
N GLU A 276 24.68 -6.77 -24.61
CA GLU A 276 24.59 -7.82 -23.58
C GLU A 276 25.86 -7.89 -22.72
N LEU A 277 27.06 -7.65 -23.29
CA LEU A 277 28.30 -7.53 -22.50
C LEU A 277 28.25 -6.34 -21.53
N LYS A 278 27.69 -5.20 -21.95
CA LYS A 278 27.52 -4.03 -21.07
C LYS A 278 26.62 -4.36 -19.88
N LYS A 279 25.52 -5.10 -20.12
CA LYS A 279 24.64 -5.57 -19.03
C LYS A 279 25.38 -6.52 -18.09
N LEU A 280 26.14 -7.47 -18.65
CA LEU A 280 26.91 -8.45 -17.87
C LEU A 280 27.87 -7.76 -16.88
N ARG A 281 28.52 -6.66 -17.28
CA ARG A 281 29.43 -5.88 -16.41
C ARG A 281 28.74 -5.23 -15.22
N THR A 282 27.46 -4.91 -15.34
CA THR A 282 26.69 -4.25 -14.27
C THR A 282 25.95 -5.23 -13.37
N MET A 283 25.84 -6.50 -13.77
CA MET A 283 25.16 -7.54 -13.02
C MET A 283 26.10 -8.18 -11.99
N SER A 284 25.53 -8.67 -10.88
CA SER A 284 26.27 -9.54 -9.96
C SER A 284 26.64 -10.85 -10.67
N PRO A 285 27.89 -11.34 -10.58
CA PRO A 285 28.30 -12.62 -11.17
C PRO A 285 27.48 -13.82 -10.68
N MET A 286 26.85 -13.72 -9.50
CA MET A 286 26.05 -14.80 -8.91
C MET A 286 24.56 -14.75 -9.29
N SER A 287 24.14 -13.78 -10.11
CA SER A 287 22.75 -13.68 -10.57
C SER A 287 22.41 -14.76 -11.60
N ALA A 288 21.22 -15.37 -11.51
CA ALA A 288 20.69 -16.27 -12.53
C ALA A 288 20.60 -15.61 -13.92
N GLU A 289 20.38 -14.29 -13.97
CA GLU A 289 20.38 -13.51 -15.22
C GLU A 289 21.78 -13.42 -15.83
N SER A 290 22.83 -13.36 -15.00
CA SER A 290 24.23 -13.35 -15.45
C SER A 290 24.57 -14.64 -16.20
N THR A 291 24.11 -15.79 -15.71
CA THR A 291 24.30 -17.09 -16.37
C THR A 291 23.62 -17.15 -17.75
N VAL A 292 22.40 -16.61 -17.85
CA VAL A 292 21.66 -16.57 -19.13
C VAL A 292 22.39 -15.70 -20.16
N VAL A 293 22.84 -14.51 -19.74
CA VAL A 293 23.59 -13.60 -20.61
C VAL A 293 24.93 -14.20 -21.04
N ARG A 294 25.64 -14.89 -20.14
CA ARG A 294 26.89 -15.60 -20.46
C ARG A 294 26.68 -16.71 -21.48
N ASN A 295 25.71 -17.59 -21.25
CA ASN A 295 25.38 -18.66 -22.19
C ASN A 295 25.04 -18.11 -23.58
N TYR A 296 24.34 -16.96 -23.64
CA TYR A 296 24.06 -16.30 -24.91
C TYR A 296 25.32 -15.76 -25.59
N LEU A 297 26.20 -15.09 -24.85
CA LEU A 297 27.46 -14.54 -25.36
C LEU A 297 28.41 -15.66 -25.82
N ASP A 298 28.53 -16.75 -25.09
CA ASP A 298 29.33 -17.90 -25.52
C ASP A 298 28.74 -18.57 -26.76
N TRP A 299 27.42 -18.74 -26.80
CA TRP A 299 26.76 -19.31 -27.97
C TRP A 299 27.01 -18.46 -29.21
N ILE A 300 26.75 -17.15 -29.17
CA ILE A 300 26.95 -16.28 -30.35
C ILE A 300 28.42 -16.22 -30.78
N LEU A 301 29.37 -16.30 -29.85
CA LEU A 301 30.81 -16.29 -30.13
C LEU A 301 31.36 -17.64 -30.61
N SER A 302 30.68 -18.75 -30.30
CA SER A 302 31.06 -20.09 -30.76
C SER A 302 30.64 -20.38 -32.21
N ILE A 303 29.69 -19.59 -32.76
CA ILE A 303 29.23 -19.74 -34.14
C ILE A 303 30.40 -19.43 -35.11
N PRO A 304 30.60 -20.23 -36.16
CA PRO A 304 31.70 -20.05 -37.12
C PRO A 304 31.41 -18.91 -38.12
N TRP A 305 31.32 -17.68 -37.64
CA TRP A 305 31.03 -16.49 -38.46
C TRP A 305 31.99 -16.36 -39.66
N GLY A 306 31.41 -16.24 -40.85
CA GLY A 306 32.16 -16.07 -42.10
C GLY A 306 32.95 -17.29 -42.58
N LYS A 307 32.83 -18.46 -41.91
CA LYS A 307 33.41 -19.73 -42.35
C LYS A 307 32.33 -20.60 -42.98
N ASN A 308 32.19 -20.50 -44.30
CA ASN A 308 31.25 -21.32 -45.06
C ASN A 308 31.94 -22.57 -45.59
N SER A 309 31.25 -23.71 -45.56
CA SER A 309 31.70 -24.92 -46.26
C SER A 309 31.69 -24.72 -47.78
N LYS A 310 32.66 -25.30 -48.47
CA LYS A 310 32.70 -25.31 -49.94
C LYS A 310 31.56 -26.17 -50.46
N VAL A 311 30.75 -25.62 -51.35
CA VAL A 311 29.60 -26.32 -51.94
C VAL A 311 30.03 -26.96 -53.26
N LYS A 312 29.74 -28.26 -53.44
CA LYS A 312 29.87 -28.91 -54.75
C LYS A 312 28.66 -28.57 -55.62
N GLN A 313 28.92 -28.11 -56.84
CA GLN A 313 27.90 -27.72 -57.81
C GLN A 313 27.92 -28.68 -59.02
N ASP A 314 27.73 -29.97 -58.75
CA ASP A 314 27.67 -31.01 -59.78
C ASP A 314 26.26 -31.59 -59.82
N LEU A 315 25.50 -31.20 -60.84
CA LEU A 315 24.10 -31.62 -61.01
C LEU A 315 23.99 -33.10 -61.41
N ALA A 316 24.93 -33.60 -62.20
CA ALA A 316 24.94 -35.01 -62.60
C ALA A 316 25.24 -35.91 -61.40
N PHE A 317 26.21 -35.51 -60.58
CA PHE A 317 26.47 -36.18 -59.32
C PHE A 317 25.27 -36.11 -58.36
N ALA A 318 24.59 -34.96 -58.27
CA ALA A 318 23.41 -34.81 -57.42
C ALA A 318 22.27 -35.74 -57.85
N GLN A 319 21.99 -35.84 -59.16
CA GLN A 319 21.00 -36.76 -59.70
C GLN A 319 21.36 -38.22 -59.36
N ASN A 320 22.61 -38.63 -59.61
CA ASN A 320 23.07 -39.99 -59.31
C ASN A 320 22.95 -40.34 -57.81
N VAL A 321 23.29 -39.40 -56.92
CA VAL A 321 23.14 -39.60 -55.46
C VAL A 321 21.67 -39.75 -55.07
N LEU A 322 20.77 -38.94 -55.64
CA LEU A 322 19.33 -39.04 -55.39
C LEU A 322 18.76 -40.35 -55.92
N ASP A 323 19.18 -40.80 -57.10
CA ASP A 323 18.73 -42.06 -57.71
C ASP A 323 19.23 -43.30 -56.97
N THR A 324 20.45 -43.23 -56.45
CA THR A 324 21.03 -44.32 -55.66
C THR A 324 20.39 -44.43 -54.28
N ASP A 325 20.20 -43.29 -53.60
CA ASP A 325 19.71 -43.27 -52.22
C ASP A 325 18.18 -43.42 -52.13
N HIS A 326 17.43 -43.17 -53.23
CA HIS A 326 15.96 -43.20 -53.25
C HIS A 326 15.42 -43.87 -54.51
N PHE A 327 14.62 -44.93 -54.34
CA PHE A 327 13.92 -45.57 -55.46
C PHE A 327 12.64 -44.80 -55.84
N GLY A 328 12.39 -44.61 -57.15
CA GLY A 328 11.25 -43.84 -57.67
C GLY A 328 11.35 -42.34 -57.38
N LEU A 329 10.22 -41.69 -57.07
CA LEU A 329 10.13 -40.25 -56.72
C LEU A 329 10.65 -39.29 -57.80
N ASP A 330 10.53 -39.63 -59.08
CA ASP A 330 11.12 -38.89 -60.22
C ASP A 330 10.78 -37.39 -60.15
N LYS A 331 9.50 -37.06 -59.96
CA LYS A 331 9.03 -35.66 -59.82
C LYS A 331 9.72 -34.90 -58.68
N VAL A 332 10.02 -35.55 -57.56
CA VAL A 332 10.65 -34.91 -56.39
C VAL A 332 12.15 -34.73 -56.65
N LYS A 333 12.80 -35.74 -57.23
CA LYS A 333 14.22 -35.68 -57.59
C LYS A 333 14.47 -34.60 -58.63
N ASP A 334 13.66 -34.56 -59.70
CA ASP A 334 13.73 -33.53 -60.74
C ASP A 334 13.62 -32.14 -60.12
N ARG A 335 12.66 -31.93 -59.20
CA ARG A 335 12.47 -30.64 -58.53
C ARG A 335 13.65 -30.23 -57.64
N ILE A 336 14.30 -31.20 -56.99
CA ILE A 336 15.51 -30.96 -56.20
C ILE A 336 16.66 -30.55 -57.12
N VAL A 337 16.84 -31.24 -58.25
CA VAL A 337 17.89 -30.93 -59.22
C VAL A 337 17.66 -29.58 -59.90
N GLU A 338 16.42 -29.25 -60.26
CA GLU A 338 16.03 -27.91 -60.74
C GLU A 338 16.41 -26.83 -59.71
N TYR A 339 16.11 -27.06 -58.43
CA TYR A 339 16.45 -26.14 -57.37
C TYR A 339 17.97 -25.94 -57.24
N LEU A 340 18.76 -27.03 -57.31
CA LEU A 340 20.21 -26.96 -57.31
C LEU A 340 20.77 -26.25 -58.56
N ALA A 341 20.12 -26.41 -59.72
CA ALA A 341 20.48 -25.72 -60.96
C ALA A 341 20.21 -24.21 -60.90
N VAL A 342 19.12 -23.78 -60.26
CA VAL A 342 18.87 -22.36 -60.00
C VAL A 342 19.90 -21.81 -59.01
N GLN A 343 20.26 -22.59 -57.99
CA GLN A 343 21.28 -22.22 -57.00
C GLN A 343 22.69 -22.11 -57.58
N SER A 344 23.07 -22.93 -58.57
CA SER A 344 24.38 -22.82 -59.21
C SER A 344 24.52 -21.54 -60.03
N ARG A 345 23.42 -21.02 -60.58
CA ARG A 345 23.41 -19.80 -61.41
C ARG A 345 23.35 -18.49 -60.62
N GLN A 346 22.79 -18.48 -59.42
CA GLN A 346 22.60 -17.25 -58.62
C GLN A 346 23.48 -17.22 -57.36
N LYS A 347 24.32 -16.17 -57.21
CA LYS A 347 25.19 -15.98 -56.03
C LYS A 347 24.43 -15.60 -54.75
N LYS A 348 23.23 -15.01 -54.86
CA LYS A 348 22.34 -14.67 -53.73
C LYS A 348 20.91 -15.07 -54.08
N LEU A 349 20.48 -16.22 -53.58
CA LEU A 349 19.07 -16.63 -53.65
C LEU A 349 18.29 -15.91 -52.54
N LYS A 350 17.36 -15.02 -52.92
CA LYS A 350 16.32 -14.55 -52.00
C LYS A 350 15.11 -15.45 -52.18
N GLY A 351 14.84 -16.33 -51.20
CA GLY A 351 13.48 -16.83 -50.97
C GLY A 351 13.09 -18.26 -51.38
N PRO A 352 13.84 -19.09 -52.13
CA PRO A 352 13.36 -20.45 -52.35
C PRO A 352 13.81 -21.34 -51.20
N ILE A 353 12.90 -21.62 -50.27
CA ILE A 353 13.07 -22.65 -49.24
C ILE A 353 12.52 -23.95 -49.82
N LEU A 354 13.32 -25.02 -49.84
CA LEU A 354 12.82 -26.34 -50.23
C LEU A 354 12.01 -26.92 -49.06
N CYS A 355 10.71 -27.07 -49.25
CA CYS A 355 9.81 -27.66 -48.26
C CYS A 355 9.38 -29.08 -48.70
N LEU A 356 9.68 -30.09 -47.87
CA LEU A 356 9.25 -31.47 -48.09
C LEU A 356 8.07 -31.79 -47.16
N VAL A 357 6.90 -32.05 -47.74
CA VAL A 357 5.64 -32.31 -47.00
C VAL A 357 5.11 -33.71 -47.31
N GLY A 358 4.58 -34.40 -46.30
CA GLY A 358 3.92 -35.71 -46.49
C GLY A 358 3.82 -36.53 -45.19
N PRO A 359 3.21 -37.73 -45.22
CA PRO A 359 3.07 -38.63 -44.07
C PRO A 359 4.42 -39.04 -43.44
N PRO A 360 4.47 -39.47 -42.16
CA PRO A 360 5.71 -40.02 -41.58
C PRO A 360 6.18 -41.25 -42.38
N GLY A 361 7.50 -41.47 -42.45
CA GLY A 361 8.10 -42.64 -43.13
C GLY A 361 8.39 -42.48 -44.63
N VAL A 362 7.90 -41.43 -45.31
CA VAL A 362 8.06 -41.23 -46.77
C VAL A 362 9.45 -40.72 -47.21
N GLY A 363 10.50 -40.90 -46.40
CA GLY A 363 11.87 -40.58 -46.82
C GLY A 363 12.30 -39.10 -46.78
N LYS A 364 11.47 -38.15 -46.31
CA LYS A 364 11.82 -36.70 -46.25
C LYS A 364 13.18 -36.39 -45.63
N THR A 365 13.47 -36.97 -44.46
CA THR A 365 14.76 -36.76 -43.78
C THR A 365 15.91 -37.43 -44.54
N SER A 366 15.63 -38.55 -45.22
CA SER A 366 16.60 -39.23 -46.07
C SER A 366 16.94 -38.37 -47.31
N LEU A 367 15.94 -37.74 -47.95
CA LEU A 367 16.15 -36.80 -49.06
C LEU A 367 17.04 -35.62 -48.64
N GLY A 368 16.79 -35.06 -47.46
CA GLY A 368 17.65 -34.00 -46.89
C GLY A 368 19.11 -34.44 -46.72
N LYS A 369 19.36 -35.68 -46.30
CA LYS A 369 20.71 -36.26 -46.20
C LYS A 369 21.35 -36.44 -47.57
N SER A 370 20.61 -36.91 -48.57
CA SER A 370 21.12 -37.09 -49.93
C SER A 370 21.46 -35.74 -50.59
N ILE A 371 20.67 -34.69 -50.35
CA ILE A 371 20.99 -33.33 -50.79
C ILE A 371 22.28 -32.83 -50.15
N ALA A 372 22.46 -33.06 -48.84
CA ALA A 372 23.67 -32.68 -48.13
C ALA A 372 24.90 -33.43 -48.69
N LYS A 373 24.79 -34.74 -48.92
CA LYS A 373 25.82 -35.58 -49.56
C LYS A 373 26.16 -35.11 -50.98
N ALA A 374 25.15 -34.81 -51.80
CA ALA A 374 25.33 -34.30 -53.16
C ALA A 374 26.04 -32.94 -53.20
N THR A 375 25.70 -32.04 -52.27
CA THR A 375 26.26 -30.68 -52.20
C THR A 375 27.56 -30.59 -51.39
N GLY A 376 27.98 -31.67 -50.73
CA GLY A 376 29.14 -31.70 -49.84
C GLY A 376 28.95 -30.90 -48.54
N ARG A 377 27.70 -30.73 -48.09
CA ARG A 377 27.36 -30.04 -46.85
C ARG A 377 27.11 -31.03 -45.72
N GLU A 378 27.33 -30.59 -44.48
CA GLU A 378 26.92 -31.35 -43.32
C GLU A 378 25.40 -31.32 -43.16
N PHE A 379 24.80 -32.48 -42.91
CA PHE A 379 23.39 -32.59 -42.61
C PHE A 379 23.15 -32.43 -41.11
N ILE A 380 22.46 -31.36 -40.73
CA ILE A 380 22.03 -31.11 -39.35
C ILE A 380 20.51 -31.23 -39.30
N ARG A 381 20.01 -32.03 -38.34
CA ARG A 381 18.58 -32.14 -38.07
C ARG A 381 18.25 -31.37 -36.80
N MET A 382 17.38 -30.38 -36.91
CA MET A 382 16.81 -29.65 -35.78
C MET A 382 15.32 -30.01 -35.66
N ALA A 383 14.90 -30.53 -34.51
CA ALA A 383 13.50 -30.80 -34.25
C ALA A 383 12.87 -29.60 -33.54
N LEU A 384 11.90 -28.94 -34.18
CA LEU A 384 11.16 -27.80 -33.63
C LEU A 384 9.92 -28.26 -32.82
N GLY A 385 10.02 -29.41 -32.14
CA GLY A 385 8.87 -30.13 -31.59
C GLY A 385 7.93 -29.25 -30.74
N GLY A 386 6.64 -29.23 -31.08
CA GLY A 386 5.62 -28.53 -30.31
C GLY A 386 5.59 -27.00 -30.47
N VAL A 387 6.49 -26.41 -31.26
CA VAL A 387 6.49 -24.98 -31.55
C VAL A 387 5.28 -24.64 -32.42
N ARG A 388 4.32 -23.90 -31.86
CA ARG A 388 3.08 -23.50 -32.52
C ARG A 388 3.05 -22.02 -32.90
N ASP A 389 3.99 -21.23 -32.38
CA ASP A 389 4.03 -19.78 -32.51
C ASP A 389 5.39 -19.31 -33.04
N GLU A 390 5.37 -18.35 -33.95
CA GLU A 390 6.55 -17.67 -34.47
C GLU A 390 7.34 -16.96 -33.36
N ALA A 391 6.66 -16.47 -32.32
CA ALA A 391 7.29 -15.78 -31.20
C ALA A 391 8.32 -16.65 -30.45
N GLU A 392 8.13 -17.97 -30.42
CA GLU A 392 9.08 -18.91 -29.80
C GLU A 392 10.38 -19.00 -30.62
N ILE A 393 10.27 -19.03 -31.95
CA ILE A 393 11.43 -19.03 -32.86
C ILE A 393 12.16 -17.68 -32.82
N ARG A 394 11.41 -16.58 -32.65
CA ARG A 394 11.97 -15.22 -32.50
C ARG A 394 12.53 -14.93 -31.11
N GLY A 395 12.38 -15.84 -30.14
CA GLY A 395 13.06 -15.78 -28.84
C GLY A 395 12.36 -14.98 -27.74
N HIS A 396 11.06 -14.70 -27.85
CA HIS A 396 10.31 -13.85 -26.91
C HIS A 396 10.22 -14.40 -25.47
N ARG A 397 10.42 -15.70 -25.24
CA ARG A 397 10.43 -16.31 -23.89
C ARG A 397 11.74 -16.13 -23.10
N ARG A 398 12.80 -15.57 -23.69
CA ARG A 398 14.07 -15.33 -22.97
C ARG A 398 13.96 -14.32 -21.81
N THR A 399 12.87 -13.57 -21.75
CA THR A 399 12.61 -12.52 -20.74
C THR A 399 11.75 -12.99 -19.56
N TYR A 400 11.26 -14.24 -19.55
CA TYR A 400 10.50 -14.77 -18.42
C TYR A 400 11.31 -15.86 -17.72
N ILE A 401 11.86 -15.52 -16.56
CA ILE A 401 12.32 -16.52 -15.59
C ILE A 401 11.04 -17.00 -14.89
N GLY A 402 10.43 -18.04 -15.45
CA GLY A 402 9.20 -18.67 -14.96
C GLY A 402 9.08 -20.07 -15.53
#